data_AF-A8NCW9-F1
#
_entry.id   AF-A8NCW9-F1
#
_cell.length_a   1.000
_cell.length_b   1.000
_cell.length_c   1.000
_cell.angle_alpha   90.00
_cell.angle_beta   90.00
_cell.angle_gamma   90.00
#
_symmetry.space_group_name_H-M   'P 1'
#
loop_
_entity.id
_entity.type
_entity.pdbx_description
1 polymer ?
#
loop_
_entity_poly.entity_id
_entity_poly.type
_entity_poly.pdbx_seq_one_letter_code
_entity_poly.pdbx_strand_id
1 'polypeptide(L)'
;MYPTIARLSKASRAPLTGKKANKDFYKGTRQAFLPGGHRTGAPGKHVVGGKAKYRLIDEKVRVFVAPPIETINSSPLKPYVSVKVNLTKEEERLPYGRFRHAEGLTPEHFLRVSRERYRMEQMGREFLGAKAPSWLNALQKVEKKRGTPVLPPKAPTPAATA
;
A
#
# COMPACT_ATOMS: atom_id res chain seq x y z
N MET A 1 -1.63 20.42 28.23
CA MET A 1 -2.60 21.44 28.70
C MET A 1 -3.95 21.14 28.09
N TYR A 2 -4.91 20.66 28.87
CA TYR A 2 -6.28 20.45 28.40
C TYR A 2 -7.00 21.80 28.33
N PRO A 3 -7.62 22.18 27.20
CA PRO A 3 -8.35 23.44 27.12
C PRO A 3 -9.53 23.40 28.11
N THR A 4 -9.54 24.31 29.08
CA THR A 4 -10.68 24.50 29.97
C THR A 4 -11.89 24.91 29.14
N ILE A 5 -12.87 24.01 29.01
CA ILE A 5 -14.14 24.32 28.36
C ILE A 5 -14.86 25.31 29.26
N ALA A 6 -14.81 26.60 28.90
CA ALA A 6 -15.49 27.66 29.59
C ALA A 6 -17.00 27.51 29.38
N ARG A 7 -17.67 26.69 30.20
CA ARG A 7 -19.13 26.61 30.21
C ARG A 7 -19.78 27.80 30.94
N LEU A 8 -19.05 28.44 31.89
CA LEU A 8 -19.55 29.56 32.71
C LEU A 8 -18.48 30.60 33.12
N SER A 9 -17.24 30.52 32.61
CA SER A 9 -16.15 31.46 33.00
C SER A 9 -15.79 32.41 31.86
N LYS A 10 -15.51 33.68 32.21
CA LYS A 10 -15.19 34.77 31.25
C LYS A 10 -13.83 34.61 30.56
N ALA A 11 -12.94 33.78 31.09
CA ALA A 11 -11.60 33.56 30.56
C ALA A 11 -11.52 32.26 29.75
N SER A 12 -11.70 32.37 28.42
CA SER A 12 -11.48 31.24 27.51
C SER A 12 -10.01 31.13 27.11
N ARG A 13 -9.35 30.02 27.49
CA ARG A 13 -7.99 29.66 27.04
C ARG A 13 -8.01 28.71 25.83
N ALA A 14 -9.10 28.73 25.06
CA ALA A 14 -9.24 27.87 23.88
C ALA A 14 -8.25 28.29 22.75
N PRO A 15 -7.71 27.35 21.98
CA PRO A 15 -6.82 27.68 20.87
C PRO A 15 -7.54 28.52 19.81
N LEU A 16 -6.86 29.56 19.32
CA LEU A 16 -7.38 30.40 18.25
C LEU A 16 -7.57 29.59 16.97
N THR A 17 -8.69 29.81 16.29
CA THR A 17 -8.97 29.27 14.95
C THR A 17 -8.96 30.42 13.94
N GLY A 18 -8.82 30.12 12.65
CA GLY A 18 -8.79 31.15 11.60
C GLY A 18 -10.08 31.98 11.47
N LYS A 19 -11.15 31.62 12.20
CA LYS A 19 -12.43 32.35 12.23
C LYS A 19 -12.60 33.24 13.46
N LYS A 20 -11.69 33.18 14.43
CA LYS A 20 -11.83 33.85 15.74
C LYS A 20 -11.01 35.14 15.90
N ALA A 21 -10.18 35.49 14.91
CA ALA A 21 -9.23 36.59 15.01
C ALA A 21 -9.45 37.63 13.90
N ASN A 22 -8.70 38.74 13.96
CA ASN A 22 -8.84 39.88 13.05
C ASN A 22 -8.21 39.60 11.66
N LYS A 23 -8.34 40.56 10.73
CA LYS A 23 -7.93 40.47 9.31
C LYS A 23 -6.48 39.99 9.09
N ASP A 24 -5.55 40.37 9.96
CA ASP A 24 -4.13 40.04 9.80
C ASP A 24 -3.76 38.65 10.34
N PHE A 25 -4.68 37.97 11.02
CA PHE A 25 -4.43 36.65 11.56
C PHE A 25 -4.69 35.56 10.53
N TYR A 26 -3.62 34.96 10.03
CA TYR A 26 -3.70 33.77 9.19
C TYR A 26 -3.29 32.51 9.97
N LYS A 27 -4.13 31.48 9.92
CA LYS A 27 -3.82 30.15 10.46
C LYS A 27 -4.10 29.07 9.42
N GLY A 28 -3.07 28.35 9.02
CA GLY A 28 -3.18 27.24 8.06
C GLY A 28 -3.94 26.03 8.62
N THR A 29 -4.59 25.28 7.73
CA THR A 29 -5.45 24.12 8.03
C THR A 29 -4.75 22.77 7.86
N ARG A 30 -3.40 22.76 7.86
CA ARG A 30 -2.59 21.55 7.63
C ARG A 30 -2.88 20.86 6.29
N GLN A 31 -3.34 21.58 5.28
CA GLN A 31 -3.50 21.03 3.92
C GLN A 31 -2.21 20.42 3.37
N ALA A 32 -1.04 20.89 3.81
CA ALA A 32 0.27 20.34 3.49
C ALA A 32 0.62 19.00 4.19
N PHE A 33 -0.29 18.37 4.93
CA PHE A 33 -0.09 17.08 5.58
C PHE A 33 -0.88 16.00 4.85
N LEU A 34 -0.32 14.80 4.74
CA LEU A 34 -1.12 13.62 4.37
C LEU A 34 -2.09 13.27 5.50
N PRO A 35 -3.26 12.68 5.17
CA PRO A 35 -4.13 12.11 6.19
C PRO A 35 -3.33 11.10 7.04
N GLY A 36 -3.16 11.40 8.33
CA GLY A 36 -2.38 10.56 9.27
C GLY A 36 -0.87 10.52 9.04
N GLY A 37 -0.32 11.33 8.12
CA GLY A 37 1.06 11.16 7.65
C GLY A 37 1.95 12.40 7.79
N HIS A 38 3.10 12.31 7.13
CA HIS A 38 4.13 13.34 7.15
C HIS A 38 3.72 14.61 6.38
N ARG A 39 4.42 15.71 6.67
CA ARG A 39 4.25 17.00 6.00
C ARG A 39 4.92 16.94 4.61
N THR A 40 4.14 17.13 3.55
CA THR A 40 4.61 17.18 2.15
C THR A 40 5.01 18.57 1.68
N GLY A 41 4.75 19.59 2.49
CA GLY A 41 5.08 20.99 2.16
C GLY A 41 4.00 21.69 1.35
N ALA A 42 4.23 22.95 0.99
CA ALA A 42 3.29 23.73 0.21
C ALA A 42 3.39 23.36 -1.29
N PRO A 43 2.26 23.33 -2.03
CA PRO A 43 2.24 22.94 -3.45
C PRO A 43 2.82 24.02 -4.39
N GLY A 44 3.25 25.16 -3.86
CA GLY A 44 3.68 26.31 -4.63
C GLY A 44 4.42 27.34 -3.79
N LYS A 45 4.69 28.49 -4.41
CA LYS A 45 5.42 29.61 -3.80
C LYS A 45 4.67 30.92 -3.99
N HIS A 46 4.72 31.79 -2.99
CA HIS A 46 4.30 33.17 -3.13
C HIS A 46 5.32 33.91 -4.01
N VAL A 47 4.83 34.70 -4.96
CA VAL A 47 5.68 35.48 -5.87
C VAL A 47 5.63 36.93 -5.42
N VAL A 48 6.80 37.53 -5.21
CA VAL A 48 6.93 38.95 -4.87
C VAL A 48 7.21 39.71 -6.15
N GLY A 49 6.31 40.62 -6.55
CA GLY A 49 6.50 41.52 -7.70
C GLY A 49 5.99 41.04 -9.07
N GLY A 50 5.22 39.95 -9.15
CA GLY A 50 4.58 39.48 -10.38
C GLY A 50 3.07 39.73 -10.44
N LYS A 51 2.45 39.56 -11.62
CA LYS A 51 0.97 39.61 -11.79
C LYS A 51 0.26 38.50 -10.99
N ALA A 52 0.88 37.32 -10.90
CA ALA A 52 0.37 36.21 -10.10
C ALA A 52 0.90 36.30 -8.67
N LYS A 53 0.00 36.26 -7.66
CA LYS A 53 0.36 36.33 -6.23
C LYS A 53 0.88 35.00 -5.66
N TYR A 54 0.51 33.88 -6.28
CA TYR A 54 0.95 32.53 -5.91
C TYR A 54 1.16 31.71 -7.17
N ARG A 55 2.27 30.98 -7.25
CA ARG A 55 2.60 30.09 -8.36
C ARG A 55 2.56 28.64 -7.88
N LEU A 56 1.71 27.83 -8.50
CA LEU A 56 1.68 26.38 -8.30
C LEU A 56 2.91 25.74 -8.94
N ILE A 57 3.47 24.72 -8.30
CA ILE A 57 4.57 23.92 -8.86
C ILE A 57 4.01 22.51 -8.99
N ASP A 58 3.71 22.09 -10.22
CA ASP A 58 2.99 20.84 -10.48
C ASP A 58 3.70 19.61 -9.89
N GLU A 59 5.04 19.62 -9.86
CA GLU A 59 5.86 18.58 -9.24
C GLU A 59 5.62 18.40 -7.73
N LYS A 60 5.11 19.44 -7.06
CA LYS A 60 4.80 19.43 -5.62
C LYS A 60 3.32 19.23 -5.33
N VAL A 61 2.49 19.17 -6.37
CA VAL A 61 1.07 18.91 -6.24
C VAL A 61 0.90 17.41 -5.98
N ARG A 62 0.07 17.07 -5.01
CA ARG A 62 -0.21 15.67 -4.69
C ARG A 62 -1.17 15.10 -5.72
N VAL A 63 -0.83 13.94 -6.25
CA VAL A 63 -1.66 13.16 -7.17
C VAL A 63 -1.96 11.81 -6.53
N PHE A 64 -3.22 11.41 -6.54
CA PHE A 64 -3.65 10.09 -6.12
C PHE A 64 -3.81 9.22 -7.37
N VAL A 65 -2.87 8.30 -7.58
CA VAL A 65 -2.88 7.41 -8.73
C VAL A 65 -3.79 6.22 -8.40
N ALA A 66 -4.85 6.06 -9.18
CA ALA A 66 -5.75 4.92 -9.11
C ALA A 66 -5.55 4.03 -10.35
N PRO A 67 -5.72 2.70 -10.23
CA PRO A 67 -5.77 1.82 -11.39
C PRO A 67 -7.00 2.13 -12.26
N PRO A 68 -7.01 1.70 -13.55
CA PRO A 68 -8.16 1.88 -14.42
C PRO A 68 -9.46 1.35 -13.81
N ILE A 69 -10.55 2.06 -14.02
CA ILE A 69 -11.84 1.74 -13.37
C ILE A 69 -12.38 0.36 -13.77
N GLU A 70 -12.09 -0.07 -15.00
CA GLU A 70 -12.44 -1.40 -15.50
C GLU A 70 -11.76 -2.50 -14.68
N THR A 71 -10.47 -2.34 -14.36
CA THR A 71 -9.72 -3.27 -13.50
C THR A 71 -10.27 -3.30 -12.08
N ILE A 72 -10.68 -2.15 -11.54
CA ILE A 72 -11.30 -2.08 -10.21
C ILE A 72 -12.61 -2.86 -10.20
N ASN A 73 -13.47 -2.64 -11.19
CA ASN A 73 -14.79 -3.26 -11.29
C ASN A 73 -14.72 -4.76 -11.57
N SER A 74 -13.75 -5.18 -12.39
CA SER A 74 -13.52 -6.61 -12.70
C SER A 74 -12.78 -7.35 -11.59
N SER A 75 -12.22 -6.64 -10.60
CA SER A 75 -11.46 -7.29 -9.54
C SER A 75 -12.36 -8.14 -8.64
N PRO A 76 -11.95 -9.38 -8.30
CA PRO A 76 -12.68 -10.21 -7.34
C PRO A 76 -12.52 -9.71 -5.90
N LEU A 77 -11.61 -8.76 -5.66
CA LEU A 77 -11.29 -8.25 -4.34
C LEU A 77 -12.39 -7.30 -3.85
N LYS A 78 -12.86 -7.54 -2.64
CA LYS A 78 -13.85 -6.70 -1.94
C LYS A 78 -13.24 -6.14 -0.66
N PRO A 79 -13.74 -5.00 -0.14
CA PRO A 79 -13.20 -4.39 1.07
C PRO A 79 -13.35 -5.28 2.31
N TYR A 80 -14.29 -6.23 2.29
CA TYR A 80 -14.57 -7.14 3.40
C TYR A 80 -14.44 -8.60 2.96
N VAL A 81 -14.06 -9.45 3.91
CA VAL A 81 -13.96 -10.90 3.76
C VAL A 81 -15.07 -11.55 4.59
N SER A 82 -15.61 -12.67 4.12
CA SER A 82 -16.60 -13.45 4.88
C SER A 82 -15.98 -14.01 6.15
N VAL A 83 -16.67 -13.85 7.29
CA VAL A 83 -16.26 -14.38 8.61
C VAL A 83 -16.13 -15.91 8.60
N LYS A 84 -16.84 -16.59 7.69
CA LYS A 84 -16.79 -18.06 7.55
C LYS A 84 -15.50 -18.55 6.88
N VAL A 85 -14.73 -17.66 6.25
CA VAL A 85 -13.51 -18.01 5.52
C VAL A 85 -12.32 -17.81 6.44
N ASN A 86 -11.77 -18.92 6.94
CA ASN A 86 -10.52 -18.94 7.69
C ASN A 86 -9.41 -19.50 6.80
N LEU A 87 -8.27 -18.83 6.74
CA LEU A 87 -7.11 -19.32 6.03
C LEU A 87 -6.52 -20.54 6.75
N THR A 88 -6.22 -21.58 6.00
CA THR A 88 -5.43 -22.69 6.54
C THR A 88 -3.97 -22.27 6.66
N LYS A 89 -3.22 -22.88 7.59
CA LYS A 89 -1.77 -22.64 7.76
C LYS A 89 -0.96 -22.88 6.48
N GLU A 90 -1.49 -23.63 5.52
CA GLU A 90 -0.87 -23.89 4.22
C GLU A 90 -1.14 -22.73 3.25
N GLU A 91 -2.37 -22.21 3.22
CA GLU A 91 -2.74 -21.03 2.43
C GLU A 91 -2.00 -19.77 2.90
N GLU A 92 -1.86 -19.57 4.21
CA GLU A 92 -1.07 -18.47 4.78
C GLU A 92 0.40 -18.51 4.35
N ARG A 93 0.94 -19.71 4.06
CA ARG A 93 2.34 -19.92 3.68
C ARG A 93 2.57 -19.88 2.17
N LEU A 94 1.53 -19.73 1.34
CA LEU A 94 1.70 -19.62 -0.12
C LEU A 94 2.57 -18.46 -0.60
N PRO A 95 2.46 -17.22 -0.05
CA PRO A 95 3.19 -16.08 -0.61
C PRO A 95 4.69 -16.17 -0.36
N TYR A 96 5.13 -16.55 0.86
CA TYR A 96 6.55 -16.53 1.24
C TYR A 96 7.06 -17.82 1.89
N GLY A 97 6.20 -18.81 2.13
CA GLY A 97 6.56 -20.03 2.85
C GLY A 97 6.64 -19.80 4.35
N ARG A 98 7.43 -20.65 5.03
CA ARG A 98 7.65 -20.54 6.48
C ARG A 98 8.77 -19.55 6.78
N PHE A 99 8.46 -18.48 7.53
CA PHE A 99 9.47 -17.60 8.10
C PHE A 99 10.29 -18.37 9.15
N ARG A 100 11.62 -18.26 9.06
CA ARG A 100 12.56 -18.92 9.99
C ARG A 100 12.98 -18.03 11.14
N HIS A 101 12.82 -16.71 11.00
CA HIS A 101 13.19 -15.70 11.99
C HIS A 101 11.93 -15.07 12.59
N ALA A 102 12.03 -14.64 13.85
CA ALA A 102 10.93 -13.96 14.54
C ALA A 102 10.59 -12.59 13.91
N GLU A 103 11.54 -11.98 13.20
CA GLU A 103 11.42 -10.67 12.55
C GLU A 103 10.60 -10.70 11.23
N GLY A 104 10.09 -11.87 10.82
CA GLY A 104 9.24 -11.98 9.62
C GLY A 104 10.02 -12.02 8.30
N LEU A 105 9.68 -11.13 7.36
CA LEU A 105 10.23 -11.10 6.00
C LEU A 105 11.62 -10.45 6.00
N THR A 106 12.68 -11.27 6.06
CA THR A 106 14.05 -10.79 5.92
C THR A 106 14.46 -10.62 4.44
N PRO A 107 15.39 -9.71 4.11
CA PRO A 107 15.88 -9.54 2.73
C PRO A 107 16.44 -10.83 2.12
N GLU A 108 17.19 -11.61 2.91
CA GLU A 108 17.73 -12.90 2.48
C GLU A 108 16.62 -13.90 2.14
N HIS A 109 15.55 -13.92 2.95
CA HIS A 109 14.40 -14.77 2.72
C HIS A 109 13.66 -14.39 1.44
N PHE A 110 13.42 -13.08 1.25
CA PHE A 110 12.79 -12.55 0.03
C PHE A 110 13.62 -12.86 -1.22
N LEU A 111 14.94 -12.66 -1.16
CA LEU A 111 15.84 -12.96 -2.27
C LEU A 111 15.85 -14.46 -2.61
N ARG A 112 15.86 -15.33 -1.60
CA ARG A 112 15.79 -16.78 -1.80
C ARG A 112 14.49 -17.20 -2.49
N VAL A 113 13.33 -16.75 -1.97
CA VAL A 113 12.01 -17.08 -2.56
C VAL A 113 11.89 -16.55 -3.98
N SER A 114 12.36 -15.32 -4.24
CA SER A 114 12.34 -14.71 -5.58
C SER A 114 13.19 -15.51 -6.58
N ARG A 115 14.40 -15.94 -6.18
CA ARG A 115 15.27 -16.79 -7.03
C ARG A 115 14.66 -18.15 -7.32
N GLU A 116 14.01 -18.77 -6.33
CA GLU A 116 13.32 -20.05 -6.51
C GLU A 116 12.14 -19.89 -7.50
N ARG A 117 11.32 -18.85 -7.35
CA ARG A 117 10.21 -18.57 -8.27
C ARG A 117 10.68 -18.33 -9.69
N TYR A 118 11.71 -17.50 -9.86
CA TYR A 118 12.30 -17.23 -11.18
C TYR A 118 12.83 -18.50 -11.84
N ARG A 119 13.54 -19.36 -11.09
CA ARG A 119 14.01 -20.66 -11.61
C ARG A 119 12.86 -21.57 -12.03
N MET A 120 11.76 -21.58 -11.29
CA MET A 120 10.56 -22.35 -11.65
C MET A 120 9.89 -21.83 -12.92
N GLU A 121 9.80 -20.51 -13.09
CA GLU A 121 9.21 -19.91 -14.29
C GLU A 121 10.06 -20.22 -15.54
N GLN A 122 11.38 -20.26 -15.41
CA GLN A 122 12.30 -20.49 -16.53
C GLN A 122 12.50 -21.97 -16.87
N MET A 123 12.66 -22.84 -15.88
CA MET A 123 13.02 -24.27 -16.10
C MET A 123 11.87 -25.24 -15.84
N GLY A 124 10.67 -24.75 -15.54
CA GLY A 124 9.52 -25.58 -15.21
C GLY A 124 9.61 -26.23 -13.82
N ARG A 125 8.55 -26.97 -13.43
CA ARG A 125 8.44 -27.61 -12.11
C ARG A 125 9.50 -28.67 -11.84
N GLU A 126 10.16 -29.17 -12.88
CA GLU A 126 11.06 -30.34 -12.86
C GLU A 126 12.47 -30.01 -12.33
N PHE A 127 12.87 -28.74 -12.32
CA PHE A 127 14.23 -28.34 -11.96
C PHE A 127 14.48 -28.19 -10.45
N LEU A 128 13.42 -28.16 -9.64
CA LEU A 128 13.59 -28.18 -8.19
C LEU A 128 14.01 -29.60 -7.80
N GLY A 129 15.30 -29.79 -7.53
CA GLY A 129 15.86 -31.08 -7.09
C GLY A 129 15.20 -31.64 -5.82
N ALA A 130 15.84 -32.61 -5.17
CA ALA A 130 15.23 -33.46 -4.11
C ALA A 130 14.60 -32.73 -2.89
N LYS A 131 14.76 -31.41 -2.72
CA LYS A 131 14.09 -30.63 -1.68
C LYS A 131 13.31 -29.46 -2.28
N ALA A 132 12.03 -29.70 -2.58
CA ALA A 132 11.09 -28.65 -2.95
C ALA A 132 10.94 -27.61 -1.83
N PRO A 133 10.85 -26.31 -2.17
CA PRO A 133 10.73 -25.25 -1.18
C PRO A 133 9.37 -25.29 -0.48
N SER A 134 9.34 -24.81 0.77
CA SER A 134 8.18 -24.97 1.66
C SER A 134 6.87 -24.37 1.11
N TRP A 135 6.97 -23.30 0.33
CA TRP A 135 5.82 -22.63 -0.29
C TRP A 135 5.24 -23.47 -1.44
N LEU A 136 6.07 -24.18 -2.21
CA LEU A 136 5.61 -25.05 -3.29
C LEU A 136 4.88 -26.28 -2.74
N ASN A 137 5.40 -26.86 -1.66
CA ASN A 137 4.72 -27.97 -0.98
C ASN A 137 3.36 -27.52 -0.40
N ALA A 138 3.28 -26.30 0.11
CA ALA A 138 2.00 -25.73 0.55
C ALA A 138 1.04 -25.55 -0.63
N LEU A 139 1.54 -25.08 -1.78
CA LEU A 139 0.78 -24.89 -3.01
C LEU A 139 0.18 -26.21 -3.51
N GLN A 140 0.98 -27.27 -3.61
CA GLN A 140 0.50 -28.60 -4.01
C GLN A 140 -0.56 -29.16 -3.05
N LYS A 141 -0.42 -28.93 -1.75
CA LYS A 141 -1.41 -29.37 -0.76
C LYS A 141 -2.72 -28.60 -0.86
N VAL A 142 -2.66 -27.29 -1.12
CA VAL A 142 -3.84 -26.46 -1.34
C VAL A 142 -4.54 -26.85 -2.65
N GLU A 143 -3.78 -27.06 -3.74
CA GLU A 143 -4.30 -27.58 -5.02
C GLU A 143 -5.05 -28.91 -4.81
N LYS A 144 -4.40 -29.87 -4.11
CA LYS A 144 -5.01 -31.18 -3.81
C LYS A 144 -6.30 -31.06 -2.98
N LYS A 145 -6.36 -30.13 -2.02
CA LYS A 145 -7.55 -29.91 -1.18
C LYS A 145 -8.70 -29.22 -1.91
N ARG A 146 -8.40 -28.29 -2.82
CA ARG A 146 -9.41 -27.52 -3.57
C ARG A 146 -9.95 -28.28 -4.79
N GLY A 147 -9.35 -29.40 -5.16
CA GLY A 147 -9.79 -30.24 -6.29
C GLY A 147 -9.72 -29.54 -7.64
N THR A 148 -9.06 -28.38 -7.73
CA THR A 148 -8.99 -27.54 -8.93
C THR A 148 -7.53 -27.45 -9.38
N PRO A 149 -7.18 -27.99 -10.57
CA PRO A 149 -5.89 -27.70 -11.18
C PRO A 149 -5.92 -26.25 -11.68
N VAL A 150 -5.26 -25.35 -10.96
CA VAL A 150 -4.99 -24.00 -11.47
C VAL A 150 -3.97 -24.16 -12.59
N LEU A 151 -4.38 -23.92 -13.84
CA LEU A 151 -3.49 -23.88 -14.99
C LEU A 151 -2.29 -22.97 -14.65
N PRO A 152 -1.05 -23.39 -14.94
CA PRO A 152 0.10 -22.53 -14.72
C PRO A 152 -0.12 -21.20 -15.47
N PRO A 153 0.40 -20.07 -14.94
CA PRO A 153 0.36 -18.82 -15.69
C PRO A 153 0.94 -19.10 -17.08
N LYS A 154 0.14 -18.84 -18.13
CA LYS A 154 0.56 -18.96 -19.52
C LYS A 154 1.89 -18.20 -19.63
N ALA A 155 2.95 -18.88 -20.05
CA ALA A 155 4.27 -18.27 -20.22
C ALA A 155 4.09 -16.95 -21.00
N PRO A 156 4.81 -15.87 -20.64
CA PRO A 156 4.73 -14.63 -21.40
C PRO A 156 5.11 -14.97 -22.84
N THR A 157 4.16 -14.82 -23.76
CA THR A 157 4.43 -14.90 -25.19
C THR A 157 5.57 -13.90 -25.47
N PRO A 158 6.69 -14.34 -26.07
CA PRO A 158 7.76 -13.41 -26.41
C PRO A 158 7.15 -12.31 -27.26
N ALA A 159 7.37 -11.06 -26.87
CA ALA A 159 6.87 -9.90 -27.58
C ALA A 159 7.26 -10.04 -29.06
N ALA A 160 6.25 -10.10 -29.94
CA ALA A 160 6.46 -10.10 -31.37
C ALA A 160 7.32 -8.88 -31.70
N THR A 161 8.52 -9.14 -32.18
CA THR A 161 9.45 -8.12 -32.66
C THR A 161 8.81 -7.52 -33.91
N ALA A 162 8.39 -6.26 -33.81
CA ALA A 162 7.93 -5.46 -34.95
C ALA A 162 9.12 -4.67 -35.52
#